data_AF-A0A2G2LB54-F1
#
_entry.id   AF-A0A2G2LB54-F1
#
_cell.length_a   1.000
_cell.length_b   1.000
_cell.length_c   1.000
_cell.angle_alpha   90.00
_cell.angle_beta   90.00
_cell.angle_gamma   90.00
#
_symmetry.space_group_name_H-M   'P 1'
#
loop_
_entity.id
_entity.type
_entity.pdbx_description
1 polymer ?
#
loop_
_entity_poly.entity_id
_entity_poly.type
_entity_poly.pdbx_seq_one_letter_code
_entity_poly.pdbx_strand_id
1 'polypeptide(L)'
;MSIPNPTPLYPIYIELKDLSFNDYPTLKFLLNDAPSWHSNHWNWGQVFLQYTGRNKSEHTYTRFRNEIERFLLWSFLIKKKPIDEYKKSDILDYADFCWQPPVNWIGTSNLDRFVFNDGLFTSNKLWRPYKLQAPKSQSIKTVDKRKYRPSQQTLISSFTAVIAFYKYLMGEELCNGNPAQIAKKDCRHFIIDSQVKEAKRLTEVQWQFVLDTAIEMADENAIYERNLFVIASLKTLFLRVSELSERRNWSPVMGHFWQDEDENWWLKVFGKGRKLRDTTVPPDFMPFLKRYRQARDLSNYPYSGENSVLVEKIRGQGGMSSRHLRRLVQEVFDCAYTNMRKIQTETRAMKLKEASTHWLRHTGASMEIERGRALKDLSEDLGHASMATTDTVYVQSENKKRAESGKARKVN
;
A
#
# COMPACT_ATOMS: atom_id res chain seq x y z
N MET A 1 -6.84 38.11 0.40
CA MET A 1 -7.47 37.43 -0.76
C MET A 1 -7.71 35.98 -0.37
N SER A 2 -8.89 35.40 -0.61
CA SER A 2 -9.19 34.01 -0.23
C SER A 2 -8.39 33.03 -1.08
N ILE A 3 -7.85 31.97 -0.46
CA ILE A 3 -7.12 30.93 -1.18
C ILE A 3 -8.11 30.16 -2.07
N PRO A 4 -7.90 30.06 -3.38
CA PRO A 4 -8.81 29.40 -4.29
C PRO A 4 -8.97 27.91 -3.97
N ASN A 5 -10.15 27.36 -4.27
CA ASN A 5 -10.40 25.93 -4.14
C ASN A 5 -9.71 25.17 -5.28
N PRO A 6 -9.12 23.99 -5.00
CA PRO A 6 -8.50 23.18 -6.04
C PRO A 6 -9.56 22.52 -6.93
N THR A 7 -9.31 22.51 -8.24
CA THR A 7 -10.11 21.80 -9.24
C THR A 7 -9.29 20.63 -9.79
N PRO A 8 -9.85 19.43 -9.95
CA PRO A 8 -9.11 18.26 -10.45
C PRO A 8 -8.61 18.48 -11.89
N LEU A 9 -7.45 17.92 -12.21
CA LEU A 9 -6.78 18.09 -13.50
C LEU A 9 -6.70 16.80 -14.33
N TYR A 10 -6.53 15.64 -13.69
CA TYR A 10 -6.25 14.39 -14.41
C TYR A 10 -7.17 13.23 -14.01
N PRO A 11 -7.89 12.61 -14.96
CA PRO A 11 -8.72 11.43 -14.68
C PRO A 11 -7.90 10.17 -14.38
N ILE A 12 -8.54 9.00 -14.26
CA ILE A 12 -7.80 7.72 -14.09
C ILE A 12 -7.08 7.34 -15.38
N TYR A 13 -6.13 6.41 -15.32
CA TYR A 13 -5.26 6.11 -16.47
C TYR A 13 -6.03 5.76 -17.75
N ILE A 14 -7.07 4.94 -17.63
CA ILE A 14 -7.85 4.50 -18.78
C ILE A 14 -8.59 5.67 -19.45
N GLU A 15 -9.15 6.57 -18.64
CA GLU A 15 -9.80 7.80 -19.11
C GLU A 15 -8.78 8.83 -19.64
N LEU A 16 -7.59 8.93 -19.03
CA LEU A 16 -6.54 9.86 -19.46
C LEU A 16 -5.94 9.48 -20.83
N LYS A 17 -5.94 8.19 -21.16
CA LYS A 17 -5.43 7.69 -22.43
C LYS A 17 -6.27 8.17 -23.61
N ASP A 18 -7.59 8.16 -23.44
CA ASP A 18 -8.57 8.46 -24.48
C ASP A 18 -9.29 9.80 -24.19
N LEU A 19 -8.64 10.71 -23.46
CA LEU A 19 -9.23 11.96 -23.00
C LEU A 19 -9.56 12.88 -24.18
N SER A 20 -10.85 13.25 -24.28
CA SER A 20 -11.33 14.34 -25.12
C SER A 20 -11.83 15.48 -24.25
N PHE A 21 -11.36 16.71 -24.50
CA PHE A 21 -11.82 17.89 -23.74
C PHE A 21 -13.32 18.18 -23.91
N ASN A 22 -13.97 17.64 -24.94
CA ASN A 22 -15.41 17.75 -25.09
C ASN A 22 -16.18 16.95 -24.03
N ASP A 23 -15.57 15.88 -23.51
CA ASP A 23 -16.15 15.06 -22.45
C ASP A 23 -15.88 15.66 -21.05
N TYR A 24 -14.95 16.63 -20.94
CA TYR A 24 -14.53 17.29 -19.70
C TYR A 24 -14.69 18.82 -19.78
N PRO A 25 -15.92 19.35 -19.92
CA PRO A 25 -16.15 20.78 -20.17
C PRO A 25 -15.61 21.69 -19.06
N THR A 26 -15.68 21.25 -17.79
CA THR A 26 -15.14 22.02 -16.66
C THR A 26 -13.61 22.12 -16.69
N LEU A 27 -12.93 21.06 -17.14
CA LEU A 27 -11.47 21.08 -17.30
C LEU A 27 -11.06 21.94 -18.50
N LYS A 28 -11.80 21.82 -19.62
CA LYS A 28 -11.59 22.63 -20.82
C LYS A 28 -11.71 24.13 -20.51
N PHE A 29 -12.77 24.52 -19.79
CA PHE A 29 -12.96 25.91 -19.37
C PHE A 29 -11.82 26.41 -18.47
N LEU A 30 -11.43 25.61 -17.46
CA LEU A 30 -10.35 25.95 -16.53
C LEU A 30 -9.02 26.26 -17.24
N LEU A 31 -8.67 25.50 -18.28
CA LEU A 31 -7.41 25.66 -19.00
C LEU A 31 -7.48 26.80 -20.03
N ASN A 32 -8.65 27.05 -20.62
CA ASN A 32 -8.84 28.12 -21.60
C ASN A 32 -8.88 29.53 -20.98
N ASP A 33 -9.42 29.66 -19.77
CA ASP A 33 -9.51 30.94 -19.04
C ASP A 33 -8.18 31.33 -18.35
N ALA A 34 -7.22 30.41 -18.33
CA ALA A 34 -5.93 30.59 -17.67
C ALA A 34 -4.83 31.08 -18.64
N PRO A 35 -3.71 31.62 -18.11
CA PRO A 35 -2.53 31.91 -18.93
C PRO A 35 -2.09 30.69 -19.75
N SER A 36 -1.61 30.92 -20.98
CA SER A 36 -1.25 29.85 -21.94
C SER A 36 -0.29 28.79 -21.37
N TRP A 37 0.60 29.19 -20.46
CA TRP A 37 1.54 28.27 -19.81
C TRP A 37 0.85 27.22 -18.92
N HIS A 38 -0.36 27.47 -18.41
CA HIS A 38 -1.14 26.47 -17.66
C HIS A 38 -1.47 25.27 -18.56
N SER A 39 -1.94 25.52 -19.78
CA SER A 39 -2.26 24.48 -20.75
C SER A 39 -1.02 23.69 -21.16
N ASN A 40 0.11 24.38 -21.36
CA ASN A 40 1.39 23.72 -21.65
C ASN A 40 1.83 22.80 -20.50
N HIS A 41 1.77 23.27 -19.26
CA HIS A 41 2.19 22.48 -18.09
C HIS A 41 1.20 21.37 -17.74
N TRP A 42 -0.08 21.56 -18.04
CA TRP A 42 -1.06 20.47 -17.99
C TRP A 42 -0.72 19.38 -19.02
N ASN A 43 -0.37 19.75 -20.26
CA ASN A 43 0.08 18.79 -21.26
C ASN A 43 1.33 18.03 -20.81
N TRP A 44 2.31 18.72 -20.21
CA TRP A 44 3.51 18.10 -19.62
C TRP A 44 3.16 17.03 -18.58
N GLY A 45 2.21 17.33 -17.68
CA GLY A 45 1.72 16.35 -16.71
C GLY A 45 0.96 15.20 -17.38
N GLN A 46 0.15 15.47 -18.41
CA GLN A 46 -0.56 14.44 -19.17
C GLN A 46 0.42 13.43 -19.79
N VAL A 47 1.43 13.88 -20.54
CA VAL A 47 2.38 12.99 -21.22
C VAL A 47 3.20 12.18 -20.22
N PHE A 48 3.64 12.79 -19.11
CA PHE A 48 4.34 12.09 -18.04
C PHE A 48 3.47 11.01 -17.38
N LEU A 49 2.19 11.31 -17.13
CA LEU A 49 1.25 10.36 -16.52
C LEU A 49 0.87 9.24 -17.49
N GLN A 50 0.71 9.52 -18.78
CA GLN A 50 0.51 8.50 -19.81
C GLN A 50 1.73 7.58 -19.94
N TYR A 51 2.94 8.14 -19.96
CA TYR A 51 4.19 7.37 -19.90
C TYR A 51 4.27 6.49 -18.65
N THR A 52 3.94 7.05 -17.48
CA THR A 52 3.94 6.30 -16.21
C THR A 52 2.91 5.18 -16.22
N GLY A 53 1.69 5.43 -16.71
CA GLY A 53 0.61 4.45 -16.77
C GLY A 53 0.90 3.30 -17.73
N ARG A 54 1.56 3.59 -18.86
CA ARG A 54 2.00 2.58 -19.83
C ARG A 54 3.08 1.66 -19.26
N ASN A 55 4.01 2.21 -18.49
CA ASN A 55 5.24 1.51 -18.12
C ASN A 55 5.28 1.00 -16.67
N LYS A 56 4.33 1.39 -15.81
CA LYS A 56 4.32 1.07 -14.38
C LYS A 56 2.96 0.51 -13.93
N SER A 57 2.92 0.03 -12.70
CA SER A 57 1.67 -0.47 -12.09
C SER A 57 0.64 0.65 -11.89
N GLU A 58 -0.65 0.28 -11.86
CA GLU A 58 -1.76 1.21 -11.57
C GLU A 58 -1.60 1.95 -10.22
N HIS A 59 -1.07 1.27 -9.20
CA HIS A 59 -0.75 1.90 -7.92
C HIS A 59 0.35 2.96 -8.04
N THR A 60 1.36 2.69 -8.87
CA THR A 60 2.43 3.66 -9.18
C THR A 60 1.84 4.86 -9.90
N TYR A 61 1.06 4.64 -10.97
CA TYR A 61 0.35 5.70 -11.68
C TYR A 61 -0.49 6.56 -10.74
N THR A 62 -1.34 5.95 -9.90
CA THR A 62 -2.21 6.68 -8.97
C THR A 62 -1.42 7.58 -8.03
N ARG A 63 -0.28 7.08 -7.52
CA ARG A 63 0.63 7.85 -6.67
C ARG A 63 1.22 9.04 -7.43
N PHE A 64 1.76 8.82 -8.62
CA PHE A 64 2.31 9.91 -9.44
C PHE A 64 1.23 10.93 -9.80
N ARG A 65 0.06 10.50 -10.26
CA ARG A 65 -1.08 11.38 -10.55
C ARG A 65 -1.42 12.28 -9.37
N ASN A 66 -1.54 11.72 -8.16
CA ASN A 66 -1.85 12.50 -6.96
C ASN A 66 -0.81 13.59 -6.68
N GLU A 67 0.48 13.28 -6.81
CA GLU A 67 1.53 14.23 -6.50
C GLU A 67 1.77 15.27 -7.60
N ILE A 68 1.69 14.87 -8.88
CA ILE A 68 1.86 15.80 -10.01
C ILE A 68 0.69 16.77 -10.08
N GLU A 69 -0.54 16.28 -9.89
CA GLU A 69 -1.71 17.15 -9.84
C GLU A 69 -1.62 18.15 -8.69
N ARG A 70 -1.21 17.71 -7.49
CA ARG A 70 -1.02 18.60 -6.35
C ARG A 70 0.04 19.66 -6.62
N PHE A 71 1.16 19.29 -7.25
CA PHE A 71 2.24 20.20 -7.60
C PHE A 71 1.81 21.24 -8.63
N LEU A 72 1.14 20.80 -9.70
CA LEU A 72 0.63 21.71 -10.74
C LEU A 72 -0.49 22.62 -10.20
N LEU A 73 -1.39 22.11 -9.37
CA LEU A 73 -2.40 22.95 -8.72
C LEU A 73 -1.77 24.03 -7.84
N TRP A 74 -0.71 23.70 -7.09
CA TRP A 74 0.03 24.69 -6.32
C TRP A 74 0.70 25.73 -7.23
N SER A 75 1.32 25.29 -8.34
CA SER A 75 1.91 26.19 -9.33
C SER A 75 0.87 27.14 -9.93
N PHE A 76 -0.29 26.62 -10.34
CA PHE A 76 -1.34 27.39 -11.02
C PHE A 76 -2.05 28.37 -10.09
N LEU A 77 -2.37 27.93 -8.86
CA LEU A 77 -3.28 28.68 -7.98
C LEU A 77 -2.56 29.51 -6.91
N ILE A 78 -1.39 29.05 -6.47
CA ILE A 78 -0.69 29.64 -5.31
C ILE A 78 0.57 30.36 -5.77
N LYS A 79 1.51 29.65 -6.40
CA LYS A 79 2.80 30.23 -6.80
C LYS A 79 2.68 31.14 -8.02
N LYS A 80 1.71 30.85 -8.91
CA LYS A 80 1.39 31.58 -10.15
C LYS A 80 2.63 31.86 -11.00
N LYS A 81 3.49 30.86 -11.12
CA LYS A 81 4.75 30.95 -11.85
C LYS A 81 4.99 29.63 -12.61
N PRO A 82 5.51 29.69 -13.85
CA PRO A 82 5.84 28.51 -14.64
C PRO A 82 6.86 27.61 -13.92
N ILE A 83 6.63 26.29 -13.91
CA ILE A 83 7.49 25.30 -13.24
C ILE A 83 8.88 25.17 -13.86
N ASP A 84 9.06 25.53 -15.12
CA ASP A 84 10.34 25.57 -15.84
C ASP A 84 11.25 26.72 -15.39
N GLU A 85 10.69 27.73 -14.73
CA GLU A 85 11.45 28.83 -14.11
C GLU A 85 11.77 28.60 -12.62
N TYR A 86 11.37 27.46 -12.06
CA TYR A 86 11.49 27.22 -10.62
C TYR A 86 12.94 27.03 -10.19
N LYS A 87 13.27 27.71 -9.09
CA LYS A 87 14.53 27.53 -8.36
C LYS A 87 14.34 26.60 -7.17
N LYS A 88 15.44 26.24 -6.52
CA LYS A 88 15.43 25.48 -5.26
C LYS A 88 14.47 26.06 -4.23
N SER A 89 14.48 27.40 -4.05
CA SER A 89 13.59 28.11 -3.13
C SER A 89 12.11 27.88 -3.43
N ASP A 90 11.72 27.87 -4.70
CA ASP A 90 10.33 27.65 -5.10
C ASP A 90 9.85 26.24 -4.73
N ILE A 91 10.72 25.23 -4.82
CA ILE A 91 10.38 23.87 -4.39
C ILE A 91 10.34 23.75 -2.85
N LEU A 92 11.16 24.52 -2.14
CA LEU A 92 11.08 24.58 -0.67
C LEU A 92 9.78 25.25 -0.21
N ASP A 93 9.30 26.28 -0.91
CA ASP A 93 7.96 26.87 -0.67
C ASP A 93 6.86 25.83 -0.88
N TYR A 94 6.97 24.99 -1.92
CA TYR A 94 6.04 23.89 -2.15
C TYR A 94 6.08 22.83 -1.02
N ALA A 95 7.27 22.56 -0.47
CA ALA A 95 7.41 21.66 0.66
C ALA A 95 6.73 22.21 1.93
N ASP A 96 6.87 23.52 2.19
CA ASP A 96 6.14 24.22 3.25
C ASP A 96 4.61 24.13 3.04
N PHE A 97 4.15 24.32 1.79
CA PHE A 97 2.74 24.15 1.44
C PHE A 97 2.25 22.71 1.65
N CYS A 98 3.05 21.70 1.32
CA CYS A 98 2.70 20.30 1.57
C CYS A 98 2.64 19.97 3.07
N TRP A 99 3.47 20.63 3.88
CA TRP A 99 3.51 20.46 5.32
C TRP A 99 2.26 21.02 6.01
N GLN A 100 1.80 22.19 5.55
CA GLN A 100 0.63 22.87 6.09
C GLN A 100 -0.24 23.47 4.98
N PRO A 101 -0.98 22.62 4.24
CA PRO A 101 -1.86 23.10 3.19
C PRO A 101 -3.08 23.81 3.79
N PRO A 102 -3.72 24.70 3.01
CA PRO A 102 -4.96 25.37 3.38
C PRO A 102 -6.06 24.37 3.75
N VAL A 103 -6.90 24.71 4.73
CA VAL A 103 -7.99 23.83 5.22
C VAL A 103 -8.96 23.44 4.10
N ASN A 104 -9.22 24.36 3.17
CA ASN A 104 -10.07 24.11 2.01
C ASN A 104 -9.42 23.22 0.95
N TRP A 105 -8.17 22.79 1.11
CA TRP A 105 -7.49 21.78 0.26
C TRP A 105 -7.46 20.38 0.89
N ILE A 106 -8.06 20.21 2.07
CA ILE A 106 -8.05 18.96 2.83
C ILE A 106 -9.45 18.33 2.82
N GLY A 107 -9.54 17.10 2.32
CA GLY A 107 -10.71 16.23 2.36
C GLY A 107 -10.65 15.23 3.52
N THR A 108 -11.81 14.67 3.89
CA THR A 108 -11.95 13.66 4.96
C THR A 108 -12.28 12.26 4.43
N SER A 109 -12.53 12.14 3.13
CA SER A 109 -12.87 10.90 2.44
C SER A 109 -12.11 10.77 1.13
N ASN A 110 -12.09 9.56 0.57
CA ASN A 110 -11.69 9.37 -0.82
C ASN A 110 -12.89 9.71 -1.69
N LEU A 111 -12.72 10.67 -2.58
CA LEU A 111 -13.71 11.04 -3.58
C LEU A 111 -13.05 10.95 -4.95
N ASP A 112 -13.84 10.62 -5.96
CA ASP A 112 -13.37 10.63 -7.33
C ASP A 112 -13.18 12.07 -7.81
N ARG A 113 -12.22 12.27 -8.71
CA ARG A 113 -11.91 13.59 -9.27
C ARG A 113 -13.02 14.09 -10.17
N PHE A 114 -13.53 13.20 -11.02
CA PHE A 114 -14.57 13.50 -11.97
C PHE A 114 -15.77 12.59 -11.70
N VAL A 115 -16.98 13.13 -11.88
CA VAL A 115 -18.24 12.40 -11.78
C VAL A 115 -18.86 12.36 -13.16
N PHE A 116 -19.19 11.15 -13.61
CA PHE A 116 -19.85 10.92 -14.89
C PHE A 116 -21.36 11.15 -14.75
N ASN A 117 -21.88 12.17 -15.42
CA ASN A 117 -23.29 12.54 -15.45
C ASN A 117 -23.69 12.90 -16.88
N ASP A 118 -24.81 12.33 -17.37
CA ASP A 118 -25.40 12.66 -18.68
C ASP A 118 -24.42 12.60 -19.86
N GLY A 119 -23.54 11.59 -19.88
CA GLY A 119 -22.56 11.41 -20.95
C GLY A 119 -21.27 12.25 -20.81
N LEU A 120 -21.16 13.09 -19.78
CA LEU A 120 -20.04 14.00 -19.57
C LEU A 120 -19.39 13.79 -18.20
N PHE A 121 -18.10 14.11 -18.11
CA PHE A 121 -17.35 14.12 -16.86
C PHE A 121 -17.28 15.54 -16.28
N THR A 122 -17.84 15.71 -15.09
CA THR A 122 -17.84 16.98 -14.37
C THR A 122 -16.88 16.93 -13.17
N SER A 123 -16.21 18.05 -12.89
CA SER A 123 -15.29 18.14 -11.76
C SER A 123 -16.03 17.96 -10.42
N ASN A 124 -15.57 17.03 -9.59
CA ASN A 124 -16.14 16.79 -8.27
C ASN A 124 -15.80 17.94 -7.32
N LYS A 125 -16.79 18.79 -7.01
CA LYS A 125 -16.64 19.96 -6.12
C LYS A 125 -16.25 19.60 -4.68
N LEU A 126 -16.45 18.35 -4.27
CA LEU A 126 -16.09 17.86 -2.93
C LEU A 126 -14.67 17.23 -2.89
N TRP A 127 -14.07 16.93 -4.04
CA TRP A 127 -12.72 16.35 -4.11
C TRP A 127 -11.66 17.32 -3.60
N ARG A 128 -10.63 16.78 -2.92
CA ARG A 128 -9.51 17.57 -2.37
C ARG A 128 -8.18 16.82 -2.52
N PRO A 129 -7.06 17.52 -2.80
CA PRO A 129 -5.75 16.89 -3.05
C PRO A 129 -5.03 16.40 -1.80
N TYR A 130 -5.39 16.92 -0.62
CA TYR A 130 -4.90 16.42 0.67
C TYR A 130 -6.01 15.70 1.41
N LYS A 131 -5.61 14.76 2.26
CA LYS A 131 -6.54 13.89 2.96
C LYS A 131 -6.13 13.71 4.41
N LEU A 132 -7.10 13.90 5.30
CA LEU A 132 -6.98 13.57 6.71
C LEU A 132 -8.09 12.60 7.09
N GLN A 133 -7.73 11.45 7.69
CA GLN A 133 -8.69 10.48 8.19
C GLN A 133 -8.34 10.08 9.60
N ALA A 134 -9.37 9.80 10.39
CA ALA A 134 -9.18 9.22 11.72
C ALA A 134 -8.49 7.86 11.59
N PRO A 135 -7.53 7.53 12.46
CA PRO A 135 -6.98 6.19 12.59
C PRO A 135 -8.08 5.14 12.69
N LYS A 136 -7.84 3.96 12.11
CA LYS A 136 -8.81 2.85 12.06
C LYS A 136 -9.27 2.41 13.46
N SER A 137 -8.41 2.53 14.46
CA SER A 137 -8.69 2.15 15.85
C SER A 137 -9.63 3.10 16.58
N GLN A 138 -9.74 4.37 16.15
CA GLN A 138 -10.56 5.39 16.83
C GLN A 138 -12.06 5.18 16.57
N SER A 139 -12.85 5.33 17.63
CA SER A 139 -14.32 5.30 17.57
C SER A 139 -14.89 6.56 16.92
N ILE A 140 -14.36 7.72 17.28
CA ILE A 140 -14.74 9.02 16.73
C ILE A 140 -14.03 9.22 15.39
N LYS A 141 -14.81 9.32 14.30
CA LYS A 141 -14.28 9.48 12.93
C LYS A 141 -14.16 10.94 12.47
N THR A 142 -14.64 11.89 13.27
CA THR A 142 -14.51 13.32 12.97
C THR A 142 -13.08 13.77 13.15
N VAL A 143 -12.53 14.47 12.15
CA VAL A 143 -11.15 14.97 12.17
C VAL A 143 -11.12 16.49 12.01
N ASP A 144 -10.27 17.14 12.80
CA ASP A 144 -9.97 18.55 12.63
C ASP A 144 -8.91 18.72 11.54
N LYS A 145 -9.33 19.27 10.39
CA LYS A 145 -8.46 19.54 9.23
C LYS A 145 -7.26 20.43 9.57
N ARG A 146 -7.36 21.29 10.59
CA ARG A 146 -6.26 22.18 11.01
C ARG A 146 -5.07 21.41 11.59
N LYS A 147 -5.32 20.18 12.07
CA LYS A 147 -4.30 19.28 12.62
C LYS A 147 -3.59 18.44 11.57
N TYR A 148 -3.89 18.63 10.28
CA TYR A 148 -3.19 17.91 9.22
C TYR A 148 -1.69 18.18 9.29
N ARG A 149 -0.91 17.11 9.33
CA ARG A 149 0.53 17.09 9.08
C ARG A 149 0.86 15.85 8.25
N PRO A 150 1.62 15.98 7.15
CA PRO A 150 2.04 14.81 6.40
C PRO A 150 3.02 14.00 7.23
N SER A 151 3.03 12.68 7.04
CA SER A 151 4.14 11.86 7.53
C SER A 151 5.41 12.13 6.70
N GLN A 152 6.58 11.83 7.27
CA GLN A 152 7.86 11.87 6.56
C GLN A 152 7.78 11.10 5.22
N GLN A 153 7.16 9.91 5.23
CA GLN A 153 6.99 9.10 4.03
C GLN A 153 6.09 9.76 2.97
N THR A 154 5.08 10.52 3.40
CA THR A 154 4.20 11.28 2.51
C THR A 154 4.97 12.42 1.86
N LEU A 155 5.76 13.18 2.63
CA LEU A 155 6.57 14.26 2.07
C LEU A 155 7.68 13.73 1.14
N ILE A 156 8.35 12.63 1.52
CA ILE A 156 9.31 11.93 0.65
C ILE A 156 8.62 11.52 -0.66
N SER A 157 7.37 11.05 -0.58
CA SER A 157 6.59 10.69 -1.77
C SER A 157 6.37 11.87 -2.72
N SER A 158 5.98 13.03 -2.19
CA SER A 158 5.83 14.26 -2.96
C SER A 158 7.13 14.61 -3.70
N PHE A 159 8.26 14.64 -2.99
CA PHE A 159 9.56 14.90 -3.60
C PHE A 159 9.96 13.84 -4.63
N THR A 160 9.76 12.54 -4.36
CA THR A 160 10.05 11.48 -5.33
C THR A 160 9.27 11.68 -6.63
N ALA A 161 8.01 12.07 -6.54
CA ALA A 161 7.18 12.29 -7.72
C ALA A 161 7.63 13.52 -8.51
N VAL A 162 7.83 14.66 -7.83
CA VAL A 162 8.25 15.91 -8.49
C VAL A 162 9.66 15.77 -9.08
N ILE A 163 10.60 15.11 -8.40
CA ILE A 163 11.95 14.82 -8.93
C ILE A 163 11.85 13.98 -10.21
N ALA A 164 11.04 12.92 -10.21
CA ALA A 164 10.88 12.08 -11.38
C ALA A 164 10.18 12.82 -12.54
N PHE A 165 9.26 13.73 -12.22
CA PHE A 165 8.60 14.58 -13.22
C PHE A 165 9.59 15.53 -13.88
N TYR A 166 10.37 16.31 -13.11
CA TYR A 166 11.45 17.14 -13.69
C TYR A 166 12.47 16.30 -14.46
N LYS A 167 12.82 15.10 -13.97
CA LYS A 167 13.72 14.20 -14.73
C LYS A 167 13.13 13.80 -16.08
N TYR A 168 11.82 13.54 -16.14
CA TYR A 168 11.12 13.27 -17.40
C TYR A 168 11.15 14.51 -18.30
N LEU A 169 10.78 15.68 -17.78
CA LEU A 169 10.77 16.94 -18.55
C LEU A 169 12.15 17.31 -19.09
N MET A 170 13.22 17.07 -18.33
CA MET A 170 14.60 17.22 -18.82
C MET A 170 14.92 16.28 -19.97
N GLY A 171 14.43 15.02 -19.92
CA GLY A 171 14.61 14.05 -21.00
C GLY A 171 13.87 14.42 -22.27
N GLU A 172 12.78 15.18 -22.15
CA GLU A 172 12.00 15.75 -23.26
C GLU A 172 12.48 17.17 -23.65
N GLU A 173 13.60 17.65 -23.10
CA GLU A 173 14.17 18.98 -23.35
C GLU A 173 13.25 20.17 -22.98
N LEU A 174 12.24 19.93 -22.13
CA LEU A 174 11.26 20.92 -21.67
C LEU A 174 11.74 21.73 -20.44
N CYS A 175 12.74 21.21 -19.72
CA CYS A 175 13.31 21.86 -18.53
C CYS A 175 14.83 21.71 -18.51
N ASN A 176 15.54 22.76 -18.12
CA ASN A 176 17.01 22.77 -18.08
C ASN A 176 17.60 22.07 -16.84
N GLY A 177 16.79 21.75 -15.83
CA GLY A 177 17.28 21.19 -14.59
C GLY A 177 16.20 20.67 -13.64
N ASN A 178 16.65 20.08 -12.53
CA ASN A 178 15.79 19.48 -11.51
C ASN A 178 15.96 20.20 -10.16
N PRO A 179 15.27 21.33 -9.94
CA PRO A 179 15.37 22.06 -8.68
C PRO A 179 14.88 21.23 -7.49
N ALA A 180 13.97 20.28 -7.71
CA ALA A 180 13.42 19.44 -6.66
C ALA A 180 14.43 18.44 -6.09
N GLN A 181 15.37 17.96 -6.90
CA GLN A 181 16.42 17.05 -6.44
C GLN A 181 17.37 17.75 -5.46
N ILE A 182 17.65 19.04 -5.70
CA ILE A 182 18.49 19.86 -4.83
C ILE A 182 17.70 20.24 -3.57
N ALA A 183 16.47 20.73 -3.73
CA ALA A 183 15.61 21.15 -2.62
C ALA A 183 15.32 20.02 -1.62
N LYS A 184 15.26 18.76 -2.06
CA LYS A 184 15.03 17.63 -1.16
C LYS A 184 16.09 17.54 -0.05
N LYS A 185 17.36 17.83 -0.36
CA LYS A 185 18.46 17.75 0.62
C LYS A 185 18.36 18.85 1.68
N ASP A 186 17.86 20.01 1.28
CA ASP A 186 17.80 21.23 2.12
C ASP A 186 16.42 21.42 2.76
N CYS A 187 15.51 20.46 2.63
CA CYS A 187 14.15 20.59 3.15
C CYS A 187 14.14 20.39 4.68
N ARG A 188 13.88 21.48 5.41
CA ARG A 188 13.81 21.53 6.88
C ARG A 188 12.81 20.58 7.53
N HIS A 189 11.82 20.09 6.78
CA HIS A 189 10.79 19.19 7.29
C HIS A 189 11.25 17.73 7.36
N PHE A 190 12.38 17.40 6.73
CA PHE A 190 12.95 16.06 6.85
C PHE A 190 13.69 15.92 8.16
N ILE A 191 13.24 14.94 8.95
CA ILE A 191 13.85 14.60 10.23
C ILE A 191 14.59 13.28 10.06
N ILE A 192 15.88 13.27 10.41
CA ILE A 192 16.65 12.04 10.51
C ILE A 192 16.24 11.36 11.81
N ASP A 193 15.30 10.43 11.68
CA ASP A 193 14.76 9.67 12.80
C ASP A 193 15.56 8.38 12.99
N SER A 194 16.44 8.38 13.98
CA SER A 194 17.20 7.20 14.43
C SER A 194 16.46 6.37 15.48
N GLN A 195 15.20 6.69 15.79
CA GLN A 195 14.44 5.97 16.80
C GLN A 195 14.12 4.54 16.39
N VAL A 196 13.99 3.69 17.41
CA VAL A 196 13.45 2.34 17.26
C VAL A 196 11.98 2.46 16.90
N LYS A 197 11.65 2.13 15.66
CA LYS A 197 10.26 2.07 15.23
C LYS A 197 9.61 0.82 15.80
N GLU A 198 8.41 0.98 16.32
CA GLU A 198 7.60 -0.14 16.79
C GLU A 198 7.41 -1.15 15.64
N ALA A 199 7.71 -2.42 15.93
CA ALA A 199 7.60 -3.48 14.95
C ALA A 199 6.12 -3.72 14.63
N LYS A 200 5.76 -3.60 13.35
CA LYS A 200 4.42 -3.88 12.81
C LYS A 200 4.21 -5.39 12.66
N ARG A 201 4.27 -6.11 13.78
CA ARG A 201 4.10 -7.56 13.93
C ARG A 201 3.22 -7.87 15.13
N LEU A 202 2.65 -9.07 15.14
CA LEU A 202 1.97 -9.63 16.29
C LEU A 202 2.97 -10.28 17.25
N THR A 203 2.63 -10.34 18.53
CA THR A 203 3.31 -11.22 19.50
C THR A 203 2.85 -12.67 19.29
N GLU A 204 3.56 -13.65 19.87
CA GLU A 204 3.17 -15.06 19.82
C GLU A 204 1.73 -15.26 20.34
N VAL A 205 1.41 -14.65 21.49
CA VAL A 205 0.06 -14.71 22.08
C VAL A 205 -0.99 -14.10 21.15
N GLN A 206 -0.72 -12.94 20.55
CA GLN A 206 -1.66 -12.31 19.61
C GLN A 206 -1.84 -13.14 18.34
N TRP A 207 -0.77 -13.75 17.83
CA TRP A 207 -0.84 -14.65 16.69
C TRP A 207 -1.68 -15.88 17.03
N GLN A 208 -1.46 -16.50 18.18
CA GLN A 208 -2.23 -17.67 18.62
C GLN A 208 -3.71 -17.34 18.72
N PHE A 209 -4.08 -16.22 19.36
CA PHE A 209 -5.48 -15.75 19.40
C PHE A 209 -6.09 -15.59 18.00
N VAL A 210 -5.35 -15.04 17.04
CA VAL A 210 -5.83 -14.86 15.66
C VAL A 210 -6.03 -16.21 14.97
N LEU A 211 -5.11 -17.15 15.15
CA LEU A 211 -5.19 -18.48 14.55
C LEU A 211 -6.36 -19.29 15.16
N ASP A 212 -6.46 -19.32 16.49
CA ASP A 212 -7.54 -20.01 17.22
C ASP A 212 -8.90 -19.45 16.82
N THR A 213 -9.04 -18.12 16.79
CA THR A 213 -10.30 -17.50 16.33
C THR A 213 -10.63 -17.89 14.88
N ALA A 214 -9.64 -17.95 14.00
CA ALA A 214 -9.88 -18.35 12.61
C ALA A 214 -10.30 -19.83 12.49
N ILE A 215 -9.76 -20.70 13.35
CA ILE A 215 -10.14 -22.11 13.46
C ILE A 215 -11.58 -22.23 13.96
N GLU A 216 -11.90 -21.58 15.09
CA GLU A 216 -13.25 -21.56 15.66
C GLU A 216 -14.30 -21.07 14.65
N MET A 217 -14.02 -19.96 13.95
CA MET A 217 -14.91 -19.44 12.90
C MET A 217 -15.14 -20.47 11.78
N ALA A 218 -14.11 -21.19 11.36
CA ALA A 218 -14.20 -22.20 10.30
C ALA A 218 -14.88 -23.49 10.78
N ASP A 219 -14.70 -23.88 12.04
CA ASP A 219 -15.39 -25.02 12.67
C ASP A 219 -16.89 -24.74 12.81
N GLU A 220 -17.27 -23.51 13.17
CA GLU A 220 -18.67 -23.09 13.28
C GLU A 220 -19.35 -22.96 11.90
N ASN A 221 -18.62 -22.50 10.88
CA ASN A 221 -19.17 -22.31 9.55
C ASN A 221 -18.10 -22.45 8.46
N ALA A 222 -18.30 -23.44 7.58
CA ALA A 222 -17.40 -23.75 6.46
C ALA A 222 -17.11 -22.56 5.52
N ILE A 223 -17.95 -21.52 5.50
CA ILE A 223 -17.69 -20.27 4.75
C ILE A 223 -16.38 -19.58 5.14
N TYR A 224 -15.89 -19.83 6.36
CA TYR A 224 -14.68 -19.26 6.94
C TYR A 224 -13.43 -20.11 6.72
N GLU A 225 -13.53 -21.27 6.07
CA GLU A 225 -12.36 -22.10 5.72
C GLU A 225 -11.36 -21.32 4.85
N ARG A 226 -11.86 -20.50 3.92
CA ARG A 226 -11.01 -19.60 3.14
C ARG A 226 -10.35 -18.51 4.00
N ASN A 227 -11.00 -18.05 5.07
CA ASN A 227 -10.42 -17.03 5.96
C ASN A 227 -9.25 -17.65 6.72
N LEU A 228 -9.45 -18.83 7.30
CA LEU A 228 -8.40 -19.61 7.97
C LEU A 228 -7.23 -19.89 7.03
N PHE A 229 -7.50 -20.42 5.83
CA PHE A 229 -6.48 -20.69 4.83
C PHE A 229 -5.66 -19.46 4.46
N VAL A 230 -6.32 -18.31 4.25
CA VAL A 230 -5.64 -17.04 3.93
C VAL A 230 -4.79 -16.55 5.10
N ILE A 231 -5.28 -16.63 6.35
CA ILE A 231 -4.52 -16.24 7.56
C ILE A 231 -3.26 -17.09 7.70
N ALA A 232 -3.40 -18.42 7.63
CA ALA A 232 -2.30 -19.36 7.73
C ALA A 232 -1.28 -19.13 6.60
N SER A 233 -1.75 -18.97 5.36
CA SER A 233 -0.88 -18.77 4.19
C SER A 233 -0.05 -17.48 4.29
N LEU A 234 -0.67 -16.35 4.65
CA LEU A 234 0.02 -15.06 4.70
C LEU A 234 1.11 -15.01 5.78
N LYS A 235 0.88 -15.68 6.91
CA LYS A 235 1.87 -15.75 8.01
C LYS A 235 2.97 -16.76 7.69
N THR A 236 2.58 -18.00 7.37
CA THR A 236 3.50 -19.14 7.34
C THR A 236 4.31 -19.21 6.05
N LEU A 237 3.73 -18.82 4.91
CA LEU A 237 4.40 -18.84 3.60
C LEU A 237 4.98 -17.46 3.23
N PHE A 238 4.98 -16.54 4.20
CA PHE A 238 5.45 -15.16 4.09
C PHE A 238 4.89 -14.38 2.89
N LEU A 239 3.68 -14.68 2.43
CA LEU A 239 3.14 -14.09 1.20
C LEU A 239 2.72 -12.63 1.38
N ARG A 240 2.90 -11.82 0.34
CA ARG A 240 2.14 -10.57 0.21
C ARG A 240 0.70 -10.92 -0.18
N VAL A 241 -0.27 -10.14 0.30
CA VAL A 241 -1.68 -10.35 -0.12
C VAL A 241 -1.88 -10.28 -1.64
N SER A 242 -1.04 -9.53 -2.35
CA SER A 242 -1.06 -9.46 -3.82
C SER A 242 -0.52 -10.70 -4.52
N GLU A 243 0.33 -11.47 -3.83
CA GLU A 243 0.88 -12.75 -4.32
C GLU A 243 -0.18 -13.86 -4.24
N LEU A 244 -1.12 -13.72 -3.31
CA LEU A 244 -2.26 -14.62 -3.13
C LEU A 244 -3.50 -14.23 -3.97
N SER A 245 -3.52 -13.00 -4.53
CA SER A 245 -4.69 -12.50 -5.24
C SER A 245 -4.68 -12.76 -6.75
N GLU A 246 -5.87 -12.96 -7.30
CA GLU A 246 -6.17 -12.91 -8.73
C GLU A 246 -5.81 -11.53 -9.31
N ARG A 247 -5.06 -11.52 -10.42
CA ARG A 247 -4.65 -10.33 -11.17
C ARG A 247 -4.76 -10.60 -12.67
N ARG A 248 -4.91 -9.54 -13.47
CA ARG A 248 -5.06 -9.63 -14.94
C ARG A 248 -3.99 -10.47 -15.64
N ASN A 249 -2.78 -10.53 -15.07
CA ASN A 249 -1.63 -11.23 -15.66
C ASN A 249 -1.17 -12.45 -14.83
N TRP A 250 -1.89 -12.82 -13.78
CA TRP A 250 -1.53 -13.94 -12.91
C TRP A 250 -2.69 -14.36 -12.01
N SER A 251 -3.03 -15.65 -12.07
CA SER A 251 -3.91 -16.31 -11.11
C SER A 251 -3.12 -17.35 -10.33
N PRO A 252 -3.02 -17.24 -8.98
CA PRO A 252 -2.48 -18.32 -8.17
C PRO A 252 -3.43 -19.53 -8.24
N VAL A 253 -2.92 -20.69 -8.64
CA VAL A 253 -3.67 -21.96 -8.71
C VAL A 253 -3.07 -23.01 -7.77
N MET A 254 -3.84 -24.05 -7.46
CA MET A 254 -3.42 -25.14 -6.59
C MET A 254 -2.22 -25.91 -7.15
N GLY A 255 -2.10 -26.07 -8.47
CA GLY A 255 -0.94 -26.69 -9.11
C GLY A 255 0.38 -25.91 -8.98
N HIS A 256 0.34 -24.72 -8.36
CA HIS A 256 1.57 -24.03 -7.95
C HIS A 256 2.19 -24.59 -6.67
N PHE A 257 1.46 -25.40 -5.91
CA PHE A 257 2.07 -26.26 -4.90
C PHE A 257 2.69 -27.46 -5.60
N TRP A 258 3.95 -27.72 -5.30
CA TRP A 258 4.69 -28.83 -5.87
C TRP A 258 5.62 -29.43 -4.83
N GLN A 259 6.06 -30.66 -5.08
CA GLN A 259 6.95 -31.41 -4.20
C GLN A 259 8.22 -31.74 -4.98
N ASP A 260 9.38 -31.59 -4.35
CA ASP A 260 10.67 -32.00 -4.94
C ASP A 260 10.94 -33.49 -4.76
N GLU A 261 12.11 -33.95 -5.23
CA GLU A 261 12.54 -35.35 -5.14
C GLU A 261 12.74 -35.83 -3.70
N ASP A 262 13.01 -34.90 -2.77
CA ASP A 262 13.23 -35.14 -1.35
C ASP A 262 11.93 -35.00 -0.51
N GLU A 263 10.77 -35.00 -1.18
CA GLU A 263 9.45 -34.85 -0.58
C GLU A 263 9.19 -33.49 0.12
N ASN A 264 10.00 -32.46 -0.13
CA ASN A 264 9.75 -31.12 0.41
C ASN A 264 8.68 -30.39 -0.39
N TRP A 265 7.76 -29.73 0.32
CA TRP A 265 6.71 -28.94 -0.31
C TRP A 265 7.17 -27.52 -0.60
N TRP A 266 6.81 -27.04 -1.79
CA TRP A 266 7.11 -25.72 -2.30
C TRP A 266 5.85 -25.07 -2.85
N LEU A 267 5.81 -23.73 -2.81
CA LEU A 267 4.78 -22.94 -3.46
C LEU A 267 5.40 -21.93 -4.43
N LYS A 268 4.99 -22.00 -5.69
CA LYS A 268 5.38 -21.06 -6.74
C LYS A 268 4.58 -19.76 -6.63
N VAL A 269 5.31 -18.64 -6.54
CA VAL A 269 4.76 -17.31 -6.26
C VAL A 269 5.20 -16.30 -7.30
N PHE A 270 4.24 -15.57 -7.87
CA PHE A 270 4.52 -14.45 -8.78
C PHE A 270 4.51 -13.11 -8.05
N GLY A 271 5.69 -12.56 -7.79
CA GLY A 271 5.91 -11.37 -6.97
C GLY A 271 6.01 -10.05 -7.74
N LYS A 272 6.57 -9.04 -7.06
CA LYS A 272 6.83 -7.71 -7.62
C LYS A 272 7.89 -7.78 -8.73
N GLY A 273 7.74 -6.98 -9.78
CA GLY A 273 8.70 -6.92 -10.88
C GLY A 273 8.57 -8.08 -11.88
N ARG A 274 7.41 -8.78 -11.88
CA ARG A 274 7.13 -9.93 -12.75
C ARG A 274 8.10 -11.10 -12.52
N LYS A 275 8.55 -11.29 -11.27
CA LYS A 275 9.47 -12.36 -10.89
C LYS A 275 8.71 -13.52 -10.27
N LEU A 276 9.02 -14.72 -10.73
CA LEU A 276 8.65 -15.97 -10.06
C LEU A 276 9.69 -16.28 -8.98
N ARG A 277 9.24 -16.91 -7.91
CA ARG A 277 10.06 -17.51 -6.86
C ARG A 277 9.29 -18.68 -6.28
N ASP A 278 10.01 -19.65 -5.75
CA ASP A 278 9.44 -20.67 -4.89
C ASP A 278 9.60 -20.24 -3.42
N THR A 279 8.68 -20.68 -2.58
CA THR A 279 8.76 -20.51 -1.12
C THR A 279 8.56 -21.86 -0.48
N THR A 280 9.33 -22.13 0.57
CA THR A 280 9.17 -23.37 1.34
C THR A 280 7.78 -23.43 1.99
N VAL A 281 7.20 -24.63 2.01
CA VAL A 281 5.91 -24.93 2.66
C VAL A 281 6.18 -25.91 3.81
N PRO A 282 6.12 -25.46 5.07
CA PRO A 282 6.46 -26.32 6.19
C PRO A 282 5.37 -27.40 6.42
N PRO A 283 5.73 -28.57 6.97
CA PRO A 283 4.77 -29.64 7.27
C PRO A 283 3.56 -29.18 8.10
N ASP A 284 3.77 -28.27 9.06
CA ASP A 284 2.72 -27.67 9.89
C ASP A 284 1.67 -26.87 9.11
N PHE A 285 1.97 -26.47 7.87
CA PHE A 285 1.00 -25.82 7.00
C PHE A 285 0.03 -26.84 6.33
N MET A 286 0.46 -28.09 6.18
CA MET A 286 -0.29 -29.10 5.41
C MET A 286 -1.68 -29.41 5.97
N PRO A 287 -1.92 -29.47 7.30
CA PRO A 287 -3.27 -29.60 7.85
C PRO A 287 -4.23 -28.50 7.36
N PHE A 288 -3.77 -27.24 7.30
CA PHE A 288 -4.58 -26.11 6.83
C PHE A 288 -4.85 -26.20 5.32
N LEU A 289 -3.87 -26.65 4.53
CA LEU A 289 -4.06 -26.88 3.10
C LEU A 289 -5.09 -27.98 2.85
N LYS A 290 -4.95 -29.14 3.52
CA LYS A 290 -5.88 -30.27 3.41
C LYS A 290 -7.30 -29.87 3.78
N ARG A 291 -7.45 -29.22 4.94
CA ARG A 291 -8.73 -28.75 5.46
C ARG A 291 -9.44 -27.82 4.47
N TYR A 292 -8.73 -26.84 3.92
CA TYR A 292 -9.29 -25.94 2.92
C TYR A 292 -9.65 -26.64 1.60
N ARG A 293 -8.85 -27.62 1.16
CA ARG A 293 -9.12 -28.40 -0.05
C ARG A 293 -10.35 -29.30 0.12
N GLN A 294 -10.48 -29.96 1.27
CA GLN A 294 -11.65 -30.79 1.61
C GLN A 294 -12.95 -29.96 1.66
N ALA A 295 -12.90 -28.76 2.21
CA ALA A 295 -14.05 -27.83 2.21
C ALA A 295 -14.48 -27.39 0.80
N ARG A 296 -13.67 -27.68 -0.23
CA ARG A 296 -13.91 -27.40 -1.64
C ARG A 296 -14.12 -28.67 -2.47
N ASP A 297 -14.30 -29.82 -1.81
CA ASP A 297 -14.42 -31.13 -2.44
C ASP A 297 -13.23 -31.50 -3.34
N LEU A 298 -12.03 -31.03 -2.99
CA LEU A 298 -10.78 -31.34 -3.67
C LEU A 298 -10.01 -32.46 -2.95
N SER A 299 -9.09 -33.12 -3.66
CA SER A 299 -8.16 -34.11 -3.06
C SER A 299 -7.33 -33.48 -1.94
N ASN A 300 -6.84 -34.29 -0.98
CA ASN A 300 -6.03 -33.79 0.14
C ASN A 300 -4.77 -33.02 -0.30
N TYR A 301 -4.13 -33.46 -1.38
CA TYR A 301 -2.93 -32.84 -1.92
C TYR A 301 -3.16 -32.34 -3.36
N PRO A 302 -2.60 -31.18 -3.73
CA PRO A 302 -2.63 -30.68 -5.09
C PRO A 302 -1.75 -31.53 -6.01
N TYR A 303 -2.08 -31.52 -7.30
CA TYR A 303 -1.26 -32.11 -8.35
C TYR A 303 -0.76 -31.00 -9.31
N SER A 304 0.39 -31.23 -9.96
CA SER A 304 1.13 -30.22 -10.75
C SER A 304 0.30 -29.56 -11.87
N GLY A 305 -0.71 -30.25 -12.41
CA GLY A 305 -1.61 -29.74 -13.46
C GLY A 305 -2.90 -29.10 -12.97
N GLU A 306 -3.09 -28.91 -11.66
CA GLU A 306 -4.35 -28.43 -11.10
C GLU A 306 -4.53 -26.92 -11.34
N ASN A 307 -5.50 -26.56 -12.19
CA ASN A 307 -5.83 -25.16 -12.52
C ASN A 307 -6.88 -24.54 -11.59
N SER A 308 -7.28 -25.24 -10.53
CA SER A 308 -8.22 -24.69 -9.55
C SER A 308 -7.56 -23.48 -8.86
N VAL A 309 -8.30 -22.37 -8.73
CA VAL A 309 -7.74 -21.16 -8.11
C VAL A 309 -7.41 -21.41 -6.64
N LEU A 310 -6.33 -20.79 -6.17
CA LEU A 310 -5.78 -21.04 -4.84
C LEU A 310 -6.65 -20.46 -3.73
N VAL A 311 -7.35 -19.34 -3.97
CA VAL A 311 -8.42 -18.84 -3.09
C VAL A 311 -9.63 -18.45 -3.93
N GLU A 312 -10.70 -19.23 -3.84
CA GLU A 312 -11.90 -19.04 -4.66
C GLU A 312 -12.88 -18.01 -4.10
N LYS A 313 -13.71 -17.46 -5.00
CA LYS A 313 -14.88 -16.68 -4.60
C LYS A 313 -16.00 -17.64 -4.22
N ILE A 314 -16.80 -17.26 -3.21
CA ILE A 314 -18.05 -17.98 -2.89
C ILE A 314 -19.07 -17.85 -4.01
N ARG A 315 -19.13 -16.68 -4.66
CA ARG A 315 -20.07 -16.40 -5.75
C ARG A 315 -19.29 -15.95 -6.98
N GLY A 316 -19.66 -16.51 -8.14
CA GLY A 316 -19.01 -16.26 -9.42
C GLY A 316 -17.74 -17.10 -9.63
N GLN A 317 -17.01 -16.81 -10.70
CA GLN A 317 -15.84 -17.59 -11.11
C GLN A 317 -14.50 -16.90 -10.78
N GLY A 318 -13.45 -17.70 -10.63
CA GLY A 318 -12.06 -17.26 -10.49
C GLY A 318 -11.65 -16.87 -9.06
N GLY A 319 -10.40 -16.43 -8.92
CA GLY A 319 -9.80 -16.16 -7.62
C GLY A 319 -10.20 -14.81 -7.01
N MET A 320 -9.88 -14.63 -5.72
CA MET A 320 -10.18 -13.40 -4.99
C MET A 320 -9.20 -12.27 -5.30
N SER A 321 -9.74 -11.04 -5.42
CA SER A 321 -8.90 -9.84 -5.56
C SER A 321 -8.18 -9.50 -4.26
N SER A 322 -7.09 -8.73 -4.35
CA SER A 322 -6.36 -8.22 -3.18
C SER A 322 -7.27 -7.48 -2.18
N ARG A 323 -8.33 -6.80 -2.66
CA ARG A 323 -9.29 -6.11 -1.81
C ARG A 323 -10.15 -7.09 -1.02
N HIS A 324 -10.60 -8.18 -1.65
CA HIS A 324 -11.43 -9.18 -0.99
C HIS A 324 -10.62 -10.00 0.01
N LEU A 325 -9.40 -10.41 -0.32
CA LEU A 325 -8.51 -11.10 0.63
C LEU A 325 -8.22 -10.26 1.88
N ARG A 326 -7.99 -8.95 1.72
CA ARG A 326 -7.83 -8.03 2.86
C ARG A 326 -9.06 -7.99 3.76
N ARG A 327 -10.27 -8.13 3.21
CA ARG A 327 -11.52 -8.18 3.99
C ARG A 327 -11.62 -9.45 4.81
N LEU A 328 -11.26 -10.61 4.24
CA LEU A 328 -11.26 -11.88 4.97
C LEU A 328 -10.34 -11.82 6.20
N VAL A 329 -9.11 -11.33 6.00
CA VAL A 329 -8.16 -11.14 7.11
C VAL A 329 -8.68 -10.13 8.12
N GLN A 330 -9.33 -9.06 7.66
CA GLN A 330 -9.88 -8.06 8.55
C GLN A 330 -10.98 -8.61 9.45
N GLU A 331 -11.86 -9.43 8.89
CA GLU A 331 -12.96 -10.07 9.61
C GLU A 331 -12.43 -10.95 10.76
N VAL A 332 -11.38 -11.74 10.49
CA VAL A 332 -10.70 -12.53 11.53
C VAL A 332 -10.07 -11.63 12.59
N PHE A 333 -9.38 -10.55 12.21
CA PHE A 333 -8.79 -9.63 13.19
C PHE A 333 -9.84 -8.92 14.07
N ASP A 334 -11.00 -8.57 13.51
CA ASP A 334 -12.08 -7.92 14.25
C ASP A 334 -12.74 -8.91 15.24
N CYS A 335 -12.91 -10.17 14.84
CA CYS A 335 -13.39 -11.23 15.72
C CYS A 335 -12.36 -11.54 16.82
N ALA A 336 -11.09 -11.71 16.45
CA ALA A 336 -10.00 -12.00 17.39
C ALA A 336 -9.79 -10.85 18.39
N TYR A 337 -9.97 -9.59 17.97
CA TYR A 337 -10.03 -8.44 18.88
C TYR A 337 -11.15 -8.59 19.91
N THR A 338 -12.35 -8.94 19.46
CA THR A 338 -13.52 -9.11 20.32
C THR A 338 -13.33 -10.24 21.33
N ASN A 339 -12.75 -11.36 20.91
CA ASN A 339 -12.45 -12.49 21.79
C ASN A 339 -11.31 -12.17 22.77
N MET A 340 -10.21 -11.60 22.28
CA MET A 340 -9.06 -11.25 23.12
C MET A 340 -9.41 -10.19 24.17
N ARG A 341 -10.29 -9.22 23.86
CA ARG A 341 -10.74 -8.20 24.83
C ARG A 341 -11.48 -8.77 26.04
N LYS A 342 -12.09 -9.95 25.92
CA LYS A 342 -12.78 -10.62 27.03
C LYS A 342 -11.81 -11.19 28.07
N ILE A 343 -10.57 -11.47 27.68
CA ILE A 343 -9.60 -12.26 28.47
C ILE A 343 -8.34 -11.45 28.81
N GLN A 344 -7.92 -10.56 27.92
CA GLN A 344 -6.67 -9.78 28.01
C GLN A 344 -6.96 -8.28 28.15
N THR A 345 -5.90 -7.50 28.43
CA THR A 345 -6.02 -6.04 28.52
C THR A 345 -6.41 -5.40 27.18
N GLU A 346 -7.21 -4.33 27.24
CA GLU A 346 -7.65 -3.56 26.07
C GLU A 346 -6.47 -3.16 25.16
N THR A 347 -5.37 -2.70 25.76
CA THR A 347 -4.16 -2.29 25.04
C THR A 347 -3.56 -3.41 24.19
N ARG A 348 -3.57 -4.65 24.68
CA ARG A 348 -3.07 -5.81 23.92
C ARG A 348 -4.02 -6.19 22.78
N ALA A 349 -5.32 -6.12 23.03
CA ALA A 349 -6.34 -6.40 22.01
C ALA A 349 -6.31 -5.34 20.89
N MET A 350 -6.17 -4.05 21.22
CA MET A 350 -6.23 -2.95 20.26
C MET A 350 -5.25 -3.07 19.09
N LYS A 351 -4.09 -3.73 19.27
CA LYS A 351 -3.17 -4.02 18.16
C LYS A 351 -3.82 -4.83 17.03
N LEU A 352 -4.74 -5.74 17.34
CA LEU A 352 -5.48 -6.53 16.34
C LEU A 352 -6.40 -5.64 15.48
N LYS A 353 -6.99 -4.61 16.09
CA LYS A 353 -7.82 -3.62 15.38
C LYS A 353 -7.00 -2.78 14.38
N GLU A 354 -5.72 -2.54 14.68
CA GLU A 354 -4.80 -1.79 13.82
C GLU A 354 -4.08 -2.64 12.78
N ALA A 355 -3.96 -3.95 13.05
CA ALA A 355 -3.25 -4.88 12.21
C ALA A 355 -3.79 -4.88 10.77
N SER A 356 -2.87 -5.11 9.84
CA SER A 356 -3.16 -5.25 8.41
C SER A 356 -2.59 -6.57 7.91
N THR A 357 -2.99 -7.01 6.72
CA THR A 357 -2.47 -8.24 6.10
C THR A 357 -0.94 -8.31 6.06
N HIS A 358 -0.26 -7.17 5.96
CA HIS A 358 1.21 -7.14 5.92
C HIS A 358 1.86 -7.49 7.27
N TRP A 359 1.14 -7.30 8.38
CA TRP A 359 1.64 -7.66 9.71
C TRP A 359 1.82 -9.17 9.83
N LEU A 360 0.96 -9.99 9.21
CA LEU A 360 1.09 -11.46 9.23
C LEU A 360 2.42 -11.92 8.61
N ARG A 361 2.74 -11.39 7.43
CA ARG A 361 4.03 -11.66 6.78
C ARG A 361 5.22 -11.25 7.64
N HIS A 362 5.17 -10.06 8.26
CA HIS A 362 6.22 -9.60 9.17
C HIS A 362 6.32 -10.45 10.44
N THR A 363 5.17 -10.89 10.96
CA THR A 363 5.08 -11.76 12.14
C THR A 363 5.77 -13.09 11.85
N GLY A 364 5.42 -13.76 10.76
CA GLY A 364 6.07 -15.01 10.34
C GLY A 364 7.58 -14.84 10.16
N ALA A 365 8.00 -13.85 9.38
CA ALA A 365 9.42 -13.61 9.12
C ALA A 365 10.22 -13.34 10.39
N SER A 366 9.68 -12.52 11.29
CA SER A 366 10.37 -12.18 12.53
C SER A 366 10.46 -13.35 13.51
N MET A 367 9.45 -14.22 13.55
CA MET A 367 9.46 -15.46 14.35
C MET A 367 10.51 -16.45 13.83
N GLU A 368 10.67 -16.60 12.52
CA GLU A 368 11.72 -17.48 11.97
C GLU A 368 13.13 -16.98 12.27
N ILE A 369 13.34 -15.66 12.27
CA ILE A 369 14.61 -15.07 12.75
C ILE A 369 14.83 -15.40 14.23
N GLU A 370 13.79 -15.29 15.06
CA GLU A 370 13.87 -15.63 16.49
C GLU A 370 14.14 -17.12 16.72
N ARG A 371 13.72 -18.00 15.80
CA ARG A 371 14.01 -19.45 15.77
C ARG A 371 15.40 -19.79 15.22
N GLY A 372 16.17 -18.81 14.77
CA GLY A 372 17.53 -19.01 14.27
C GLY A 372 17.63 -19.39 12.80
N ARG A 373 16.57 -19.19 12.00
CA ARG A 373 16.60 -19.43 10.56
C ARG A 373 17.61 -18.50 9.88
N ALA A 374 18.40 -19.03 8.95
CA ALA A 374 19.39 -18.26 8.22
C ALA A 374 18.74 -17.09 7.44
N LEU A 375 19.34 -15.90 7.55
CA LEU A 375 18.79 -14.68 6.93
C LEU A 375 18.73 -14.76 5.41
N LYS A 376 19.67 -15.48 4.78
CA LYS A 376 19.70 -15.68 3.33
C LYS A 376 18.46 -16.43 2.86
N ASP A 377 18.21 -17.61 3.44
CA ASP A 377 17.08 -18.48 3.08
C ASP A 377 15.75 -17.78 3.33
N LEU A 378 15.63 -17.09 4.47
CA LEU A 378 14.44 -16.27 4.77
C LEU A 378 14.26 -15.13 3.76
N SER A 379 15.35 -14.50 3.31
CA SER A 379 15.31 -13.44 2.30
C SER A 379 14.81 -13.95 0.94
N GLU A 380 15.21 -15.17 0.57
CA GLU A 380 14.77 -15.85 -0.66
C GLU A 380 13.29 -16.22 -0.58
N ASP A 381 12.83 -16.81 0.53
CA ASP A 381 11.41 -17.10 0.79
C ASP A 381 10.54 -15.85 0.93
N LEU A 382 11.12 -14.71 1.31
CA LEU A 382 10.42 -13.43 1.28
C LEU A 382 10.38 -12.86 -0.15
N GLY A 383 11.25 -13.28 -1.05
CA GLY A 383 11.43 -12.66 -2.36
C GLY A 383 11.87 -11.20 -2.25
N HIS A 384 12.81 -10.92 -1.33
CA HIS A 384 13.41 -9.60 -1.22
C HIS A 384 14.52 -9.42 -2.27
N ALA A 385 14.43 -8.34 -3.06
CA ALA A 385 15.44 -8.04 -4.08
C ALA A 385 16.78 -7.57 -3.49
N SER A 386 16.81 -7.24 -2.19
CA SER A 386 18.00 -6.81 -1.46
C SER A 386 17.92 -7.31 -0.03
N MET A 387 19.04 -7.87 0.45
CA MET A 387 19.19 -8.33 1.83
C MET A 387 18.95 -7.21 2.86
N ALA A 388 19.22 -5.95 2.50
CA ALA A 388 18.95 -4.79 3.38
C ALA A 388 17.47 -4.70 3.79
N THR A 389 16.54 -5.24 2.99
CA THR A 389 15.12 -5.29 3.38
C THR A 389 14.87 -6.33 4.48
N THR A 390 15.52 -7.48 4.39
CA THR A 390 15.45 -8.55 5.41
C THR A 390 16.15 -8.10 6.69
N ASP A 391 17.23 -7.34 6.57
CA ASP A 391 17.96 -6.73 7.68
C ASP A 391 17.06 -5.83 8.54
N THR A 392 16.10 -5.10 7.96
CA THR A 392 15.13 -4.33 8.76
C THR A 392 14.24 -5.19 9.66
N VAL A 393 13.96 -6.43 9.27
CA VAL A 393 13.21 -7.40 10.10
C VAL A 393 14.12 -7.96 11.19
N TYR A 394 15.37 -8.25 10.85
CA TYR A 394 16.39 -8.71 11.79
C TYR A 394 16.67 -7.68 12.90
N VAL A 395 16.88 -6.42 12.52
CA VAL A 395 17.10 -5.28 13.45
C VAL A 395 15.94 -5.13 14.44
N GLN A 396 14.70 -5.49 14.07
CA GLN A 396 13.58 -5.48 15.02
C GLN A 396 13.75 -6.54 16.12
N SER A 397 14.19 -7.74 15.77
CA SER A 397 14.48 -8.81 16.73
C SER A 397 15.64 -8.42 17.66
N GLU A 398 16.69 -7.78 17.14
CA GLU A 398 17.78 -7.25 17.97
C GLU A 398 17.33 -6.12 18.89
N ASN A 399 16.47 -5.21 18.42
CA ASN A 399 15.93 -4.13 19.26
C ASN A 399 15.15 -4.67 20.45
N LYS A 400 14.44 -5.79 20.29
CA LYS A 400 13.77 -6.48 21.41
C LYS A 400 14.79 -7.00 22.42
N LYS A 401 15.85 -7.69 21.97
CA LYS A 401 16.95 -8.16 22.84
C LYS A 401 17.64 -7.00 23.55
N ARG A 402 17.88 -5.89 22.85
CA ARG A 402 18.47 -4.66 23.38
C ARG A 402 17.59 -3.97 24.41
N ALA A 403 16.27 -3.96 24.20
CA ALA A 403 15.33 -3.45 25.20
C ALA A 403 15.27 -4.35 26.44
N GLU A 404 15.30 -5.67 26.25
CA GLU A 404 15.32 -6.64 27.35
C GLU A 404 16.59 -6.52 28.20
N SER A 405 17.76 -6.45 27.57
CA SER A 405 19.03 -6.24 28.29
C SER A 405 19.08 -4.90 29.03
N GLY A 406 18.35 -3.89 28.53
CA GLY A 406 18.18 -2.60 29.19
C GLY A 406 17.42 -2.66 30.52
N LYS A 407 16.55 -3.67 30.73
CA LYS A 407 15.77 -3.80 31.98
C LYS A 407 16.62 -4.05 33.22
N ALA A 408 17.81 -4.61 33.04
CA ALA A 408 18.74 -4.88 34.13
C ALA A 408 19.51 -3.63 34.60
N ARG A 409 19.36 -2.48 33.93
CA ARG A 409 20.03 -1.22 34.32
C ARG A 409 19.43 -0.69 35.62
N LYS A 410 20.26 -0.64 36.66
CA LYS A 410 19.90 -0.02 37.95
C LYS A 410 20.21 1.47 37.91
N VAL A 411 19.41 2.26 38.61
CA VAL A 411 19.62 3.70 38.80
C VAL A 411 20.64 3.98 39.92
N ASN A 412 20.75 3.05 40.88
CA ASN A 412 21.55 3.18 42.09
C ASN A 412 22.93 2.56 41.94
#